data_AF-X6EQ24-F1
#
_entry.id   AF-X6EQ24-F1
#
_cell.length_a   1.000
_cell.length_b   1.000
_cell.length_c   1.000
_cell.angle_alpha   90.00
_cell.angle_beta   90.00
_cell.angle_gamma   90.00
#
_symmetry.space_group_name_H-M   'P 1'
#
loop_
_entity.id
_entity.type
_entity.pdbx_description
1 polymer ?
#
loop_
_entity_poly.entity_id
_entity_poly.type
_entity_poly.pdbx_seq_one_letter_code
_entity_poly.pdbx_strand_id
1 'polypeptide(L)'
;MAADELDALVFGMAVDSVRALSIPFTEKVAEIAHRSHGVLLFNLRIDGDMELQRVAAIRYPSNQTGVLVLDKQGLLTSHCMVNGPFSSFIAPLEDWNALPLATQARTSIAGPVSLFIGALRNAGYFPRGRR
;
A
#
# COMPACT_ATOMS: atom_id res chain seq x y z
N MET A 1 4.60 2.14 21.14
CA MET A 1 5.20 0.80 21.32
C MET A 1 4.13 -0.28 21.37
N ALA A 2 3.37 -0.46 22.46
CA ALA A 2 2.36 -1.53 22.52
C ALA A 2 1.26 -1.43 21.42
N ALA A 3 0.80 -0.21 21.12
CA ALA A 3 -0.19 0.01 20.06
C ALA A 3 0.39 -0.23 18.65
N ASP A 4 1.65 0.17 18.41
CA ASP A 4 2.32 -0.06 17.12
C ASP A 4 2.56 -1.56 16.87
N GLU A 5 2.96 -2.30 17.91
CA GLU A 5 3.17 -3.74 17.86
C GLU A 5 1.85 -4.49 17.62
N LEU A 6 0.77 -4.06 18.27
CA LEU A 6 -0.56 -4.61 18.04
C LEU A 6 -1.02 -4.38 16.60
N ASP A 7 -0.86 -3.17 16.08
CA ASP A 7 -1.24 -2.84 14.69
C ASP A 7 -0.44 -3.68 13.69
N ALA A 8 0.88 -3.84 13.90
CA ALA A 8 1.72 -4.69 13.07
C ALA A 8 1.29 -6.18 13.12
N LEU A 9 0.95 -6.69 14.31
CA LEU A 9 0.48 -8.06 14.51
C LEU A 9 -0.85 -8.30 13.79
N VAL A 10 -1.83 -7.42 13.98
CA VAL A 10 -3.17 -7.52 13.39
C VAL A 10 -3.10 -7.39 11.87
N PHE A 11 -2.27 -6.48 11.34
CA PHE A 11 -1.99 -6.39 9.90
C PHE A 11 -1.41 -7.69 9.35
N GLY A 12 -0.35 -8.22 9.97
CA GLY A 12 0.29 -9.46 9.52
C GLY A 12 -0.69 -10.65 9.49
N MET A 13 -1.48 -10.84 10.55
CA MET A 13 -2.49 -11.89 10.61
C MET A 13 -3.55 -11.75 9.50
N ALA A 14 -4.01 -10.52 9.24
CA ALA A 14 -4.97 -10.26 8.18
C ALA A 14 -4.39 -10.57 6.79
N VAL A 15 -3.14 -10.18 6.53
CA VAL A 15 -2.43 -10.51 5.28
C VAL A 15 -2.33 -12.03 5.08
N ASP A 16 -1.91 -12.76 6.10
CA ASP A 16 -1.76 -14.22 5.99
C ASP A 16 -3.12 -14.91 5.79
N SER A 17 -4.18 -14.39 6.39
CA SER A 17 -5.53 -14.94 6.25
C SER A 17 -6.11 -14.83 4.83
N VAL A 18 -5.61 -13.90 4.01
CA VAL A 18 -6.05 -13.71 2.61
C VAL A 18 -5.05 -14.21 1.58
N ARG A 19 -3.84 -14.59 2.03
CA ARG A 19 -2.72 -14.99 1.16
C ARG A 19 -3.12 -16.12 0.20
N ALA A 20 -3.75 -17.16 0.73
CA ALA A 20 -4.19 -18.35 -0.01
C ALA A 20 -5.49 -18.15 -0.79
N LEU A 21 -6.21 -17.05 -0.59
CA LEU A 21 -7.46 -16.79 -1.30
C LEU A 21 -7.17 -16.47 -2.77
N SER A 22 -7.92 -17.12 -3.67
CA SER A 22 -7.87 -16.88 -5.11
C SER A 22 -8.79 -15.71 -5.51
N ILE A 23 -8.62 -14.57 -4.84
CA ILE A 23 -9.38 -13.33 -5.10
C ILE A 23 -8.46 -12.24 -5.67
N PRO A 24 -9.00 -11.28 -6.47
CA PRO A 24 -8.24 -10.14 -6.98
C PRO A 24 -7.56 -9.33 -5.88
N PHE A 25 -6.45 -8.67 -6.22
CA PHE A 25 -5.70 -7.83 -5.27
C PHE A 25 -6.55 -6.75 -4.60
N THR A 26 -7.45 -6.10 -5.33
CA THR A 26 -8.37 -5.10 -4.76
C THR A 26 -9.25 -5.70 -3.67
N GLU A 27 -9.75 -6.92 -3.86
CA GLU A 27 -10.54 -7.63 -2.86
C GLU A 27 -9.68 -8.08 -1.69
N LYS A 28 -8.45 -8.56 -1.93
CA LYS A 28 -7.49 -8.86 -0.85
C LYS A 28 -7.25 -7.66 0.05
N VAL A 29 -7.00 -6.49 -0.54
CA VAL A 29 -6.74 -5.24 0.21
C VAL A 29 -7.96 -4.85 1.05
N ALA A 30 -9.16 -4.91 0.47
CA ALA A 30 -10.40 -4.60 1.18
C ALA A 30 -10.64 -5.57 2.35
N GLU A 31 -10.41 -6.87 2.12
CA GLU A 31 -10.57 -7.90 3.14
C GLU A 31 -9.53 -7.76 4.27
N ILE A 32 -8.29 -7.40 3.94
CA ILE A 32 -7.26 -7.10 4.96
C ILE A 32 -7.71 -5.93 5.82
N ALA A 33 -8.12 -4.80 5.20
CA ALA A 33 -8.57 -3.63 5.93
C ALA A 33 -9.76 -3.97 6.84
N HIS A 34 -10.73 -4.75 6.35
CA HIS A 34 -11.88 -5.19 7.12
C HIS A 34 -11.48 -6.07 8.31
N ARG A 35 -10.70 -7.15 8.09
CA ARG A 35 -10.28 -8.09 9.13
C ARG A 35 -9.35 -7.48 10.16
N SER A 36 -8.57 -6.48 9.76
CA SER A 36 -7.60 -5.81 10.61
C SER A 36 -8.17 -4.57 11.30
N HIS A 37 -9.46 -4.24 11.10
CA HIS A 37 -10.06 -2.98 11.53
C HIS A 37 -9.28 -1.72 11.08
N GLY A 38 -8.66 -1.80 9.91
CA GLY A 38 -7.91 -0.70 9.29
C GLY A 38 -8.76 0.11 8.32
N VAL A 39 -8.31 1.32 8.00
CA VAL A 39 -8.95 2.20 7.01
C VAL A 39 -8.15 2.18 5.72
N LEU A 40 -8.74 1.73 4.62
CA LEU A 40 -8.12 1.79 3.31
C LEU A 40 -7.95 3.25 2.86
N LEU A 41 -6.71 3.66 2.62
CA LEU A 41 -6.37 5.01 2.17
C LEU A 41 -6.43 5.14 0.66
N PHE A 42 -5.79 4.19 -0.03
CA PHE A 42 -5.73 4.14 -1.48
C PHE A 42 -5.39 2.73 -1.97
N ASN A 43 -5.74 2.46 -3.22
CA ASN A 43 -5.31 1.29 -4.00
C ASN A 43 -5.06 1.75 -5.44
N LEU A 44 -3.80 1.97 -5.77
CA LEU A 44 -3.36 2.61 -7.00
C LEU A 44 -2.66 1.62 -7.92
N ARG A 45 -2.85 1.83 -9.23
CA ARG A 45 -2.01 1.21 -10.26
C ARG A 45 -0.70 1.98 -10.35
N ILE A 46 0.39 1.25 -10.51
CA ILE A 46 1.72 1.82 -10.73
C ILE A 46 2.03 1.69 -12.22
N ASP A 47 2.13 2.82 -12.90
CA ASP A 47 2.56 2.89 -14.28
C ASP A 47 4.04 3.27 -14.33
N GLY A 48 4.82 2.54 -15.14
CA GLY A 48 6.26 2.81 -15.34
C GLY A 48 7.23 2.09 -14.39
N ASP A 49 6.76 1.41 -13.35
CA ASP A 49 7.63 0.58 -12.51
C ASP A 49 7.85 -0.81 -13.12
N MET A 50 9.07 -1.35 -13.07
CA MET A 50 9.40 -2.64 -13.70
C MET A 50 8.99 -3.86 -12.87
N GLU A 51 8.84 -3.71 -11.56
CA GLU A 51 8.62 -4.82 -10.63
C GLU A 51 7.21 -4.81 -10.07
N LEU A 52 6.62 -3.63 -9.87
CA LEU A 52 5.35 -3.46 -9.18
C LEU A 52 4.25 -3.00 -10.16
N GLN A 53 3.05 -3.56 -10.01
CA GLN A 53 1.87 -3.12 -10.77
C GLN A 53 0.84 -2.38 -9.94
N ARG A 54 0.77 -2.64 -8.63
CA ARG A 54 -0.18 -1.99 -7.72
C ARG A 54 0.44 -1.76 -6.35
N VAL A 55 -0.05 -0.71 -5.69
CA VAL A 55 0.22 -0.42 -4.28
C VAL A 55 -1.06 0.00 -3.58
N ALA A 56 -1.24 -0.45 -2.35
CA ALA A 56 -2.30 -0.04 -1.47
C ALA A 56 -1.77 0.28 -0.08
N ALA A 57 -2.50 1.14 0.64
CA ALA A 57 -2.15 1.54 2.00
C ALA A 57 -3.37 1.50 2.91
N ILE A 58 -3.18 0.99 4.12
CA ILE A 58 -4.21 0.83 5.16
C ILE A 58 -3.71 1.52 6.43
N ARG A 59 -4.48 2.46 6.98
CA ARG A 59 -4.15 3.17 8.21
C ARG A 59 -4.75 2.49 9.44
N TYR A 60 -3.98 2.49 10.51
CA TYR A 60 -4.33 1.92 11.81
C TYR A 60 -4.40 3.00 12.92
N PRO A 61 -5.03 2.69 14.08
CA PRO A 61 -5.24 3.66 15.16
C PRO A 61 -3.97 4.30 15.72
N SER A 62 -2.83 3.58 15.73
CA SER A 62 -1.55 4.16 16.18
C SER A 62 -0.86 5.04 15.12
N ASN A 63 -1.54 5.37 14.03
CA ASN A 63 -1.01 6.09 12.87
C ASN A 63 0.06 5.30 12.08
N GLN A 64 0.16 4.00 12.35
CA GLN A 64 0.88 3.02 11.54
C GLN A 64 0.12 2.81 10.21
N THR A 65 0.85 2.69 9.11
CA THR A 65 0.27 2.41 7.77
C THR A 65 0.80 1.10 7.19
N GLY A 66 -0.07 0.10 7.07
CA GLY A 66 0.22 -1.14 6.36
C GLY A 66 0.24 -0.89 4.86
N VAL A 67 1.34 -1.25 4.19
CA VAL A 67 1.51 -1.10 2.75
C VAL A 67 1.52 -2.47 2.11
N LEU A 68 0.76 -2.61 1.03
CA LEU A 68 0.64 -3.81 0.22
C LEU A 68 1.07 -3.49 -1.20
N VAL A 69 1.93 -4.31 -1.79
CA VAL A 69 2.33 -4.18 -3.20
C VAL A 69 2.07 -5.48 -3.93
N LEU A 70 1.67 -5.35 -5.19
CA LEU A 70 1.53 -6.47 -6.11
C LEU A 70 2.63 -6.39 -7.16
N ASP A 71 3.35 -7.49 -7.35
CA ASP A 71 4.34 -7.59 -8.42
C ASP A 71 3.69 -7.58 -9.81
N LYS A 72 4.45 -7.27 -10.86
CA LYS A 72 3.96 -7.24 -12.23
C LYS A 72 3.54 -8.61 -12.76
N GLN A 73 4.08 -9.68 -12.19
CA GLN A 73 3.74 -11.04 -12.54
C GLN A 73 2.38 -11.47 -11.96
N GLY A 74 1.82 -10.70 -11.01
CA GLY A 74 0.61 -11.03 -10.28
C GLY A 74 0.77 -12.23 -9.34
N LEU A 75 2.00 -12.63 -9.06
CA LEU A 75 2.35 -13.85 -8.31
C LEU A 75 2.60 -13.54 -6.84
N LEU A 76 3.21 -12.40 -6.54
CA LEU A 76 3.67 -12.07 -5.20
C LEU A 76 3.01 -10.78 -4.69
N THR A 77 2.26 -10.93 -3.59
CA THR A 77 1.87 -9.81 -2.74
C THR A 77 2.90 -9.65 -1.63
N SER A 78 3.67 -8.57 -1.66
CA SER A 78 4.55 -8.19 -0.54
C SER A 78 3.88 -7.14 0.33
N HIS A 79 4.29 -7.07 1.58
CA HIS A 79 3.73 -6.13 2.54
C HIS A 79 4.80 -5.62 3.50
N CYS A 80 4.59 -4.42 4.03
CA CYS A 80 5.41 -3.86 5.08
C CYS A 80 4.59 -2.89 5.94
N MET A 81 5.08 -2.61 7.14
CA MET A 81 4.56 -1.55 8.00
C MET A 81 5.47 -0.33 7.91
N VAL A 82 4.91 0.84 7.53
CA VAL A 82 5.58 2.15 7.59
C VAL A 82 4.97 3.13 8.60
N ASN A 83 5.82 3.98 9.17
CA ASN A 83 5.47 4.93 10.22
C ASN A 83 5.45 6.39 9.73
N GLY A 84 5.34 7.33 10.68
CA GLY A 84 5.19 8.78 10.44
C GLY A 84 6.09 9.43 9.37
N PRO A 85 7.38 9.09 9.22
CA PRO A 85 8.22 9.58 8.11
C PRO A 85 7.65 9.37 6.71
N PHE A 86 6.84 8.33 6.51
CA PHE A 86 6.20 8.06 5.21
C PHE A 86 4.94 8.91 4.96
N SER A 87 4.43 9.63 5.97
CA SER A 87 3.21 10.45 5.85
C SER A 87 3.28 11.44 4.70
N SER A 88 4.43 12.10 4.49
CA SER A 88 4.64 13.05 3.39
C SER A 88 4.56 12.44 1.99
N PHE A 89 4.82 11.12 1.87
CA PHE A 89 4.65 10.38 0.61
C PHE A 89 3.24 9.81 0.45
N ILE A 90 2.56 9.51 1.57
CA ILE A 90 1.21 8.94 1.61
C ILE A 90 0.13 10.00 1.36
N ALA A 91 0.26 11.17 1.98
CA ALA A 91 -0.77 12.22 1.93
C ALA A 91 -1.17 12.63 0.49
N PRO A 92 -0.22 12.87 -0.45
CA PRO A 92 -0.60 13.20 -1.83
C PRO A 92 -1.36 12.07 -2.55
N LEU A 93 -1.08 10.81 -2.21
CA LEU A 93 -1.73 9.65 -2.79
C LEU A 93 -3.16 9.47 -2.26
N GLU A 94 -3.33 9.68 -0.96
CA GLU A 94 -4.63 9.69 -0.29
C GLU A 94 -5.52 10.82 -0.81
N ASP A 95 -4.98 12.04 -0.86
CA ASP A 95 -5.69 13.23 -1.37
C ASP A 95 -6.16 13.01 -2.81
N TRP A 96 -5.30 12.45 -3.67
CA TRP A 96 -5.66 12.13 -5.04
C TRP A 96 -6.73 11.05 -5.13
N ASN A 97 -6.63 9.99 -4.32
CA ASN A 97 -7.61 8.90 -4.30
C ASN A 97 -9.00 9.35 -3.80
N ALA A 98 -9.06 10.42 -3.00
CA ALA A 98 -10.31 11.03 -2.55
C ALA A 98 -10.98 11.95 -3.60
N LEU A 99 -10.28 12.32 -4.68
CA LEU A 99 -10.84 13.16 -5.74
C LEU A 99 -11.95 12.42 -6.53
N PRO A 100 -12.93 13.15 -7.09
CA PRO A 100 -13.86 12.58 -8.07
C PRO A 100 -13.11 11.99 -9.27
N LEU A 101 -13.63 10.90 -9.84
CA LEU A 101 -13.00 10.18 -10.97
C LEU A 101 -12.62 11.08 -12.16
N ALA A 102 -13.47 12.06 -12.49
CA ALA A 102 -13.20 13.01 -13.57
C ALA A 102 -11.94 13.87 -13.29
N THR A 103 -11.70 14.22 -12.03
CA THR A 103 -10.53 15.00 -11.60
C THR A 103 -9.28 14.13 -11.51
N GLN A 104 -9.43 12.88 -11.04
CA GLN A 104 -8.35 11.89 -11.04
C GLN A 104 -7.79 11.69 -12.45
N ALA A 105 -8.65 11.52 -13.46
CA ALA A 105 -8.24 11.32 -14.85
C ALA A 105 -7.45 12.51 -15.45
N ARG A 106 -7.64 13.72 -14.90
CA ARG A 106 -6.98 14.95 -15.38
C ARG A 106 -5.72 15.31 -14.59
N THR A 107 -5.50 14.66 -13.45
CA THR A 107 -4.42 14.98 -12.52
C THR A 107 -3.48 13.79 -12.42
N SER A 108 -2.24 13.92 -12.91
CA SER A 108 -1.29 12.82 -12.81
C SER A 108 -0.83 12.59 -11.38
N ILE A 109 -0.87 11.33 -10.93
CA ILE A 109 -0.33 10.89 -9.63
C ILE A 109 1.00 10.14 -9.77
N ALA A 110 1.53 10.01 -10.99
CA ALA A 110 2.71 9.19 -11.29
C ALA A 110 3.97 9.68 -10.55
N GLY A 111 4.16 11.00 -10.42
CA GLY A 111 5.28 11.59 -9.68
C GLY A 111 5.26 11.21 -8.20
N PRO A 112 4.17 11.53 -7.46
CA PRO A 112 4.02 11.11 -6.07
C PRO A 112 4.11 9.59 -5.85
N VAL A 113 3.51 8.77 -6.73
CA VAL A 113 3.64 7.31 -6.67
C VAL A 113 5.11 6.89 -6.78
N SER A 114 5.85 7.44 -7.75
CA SER A 114 7.26 7.12 -7.95
C SER A 114 8.12 7.49 -6.73
N LEU A 115 7.83 8.64 -6.10
CA LEU A 115 8.52 9.05 -4.86
C LEU A 115 8.22 8.10 -3.70
N PHE A 116 6.97 7.69 -3.53
CA PHE A 116 6.57 6.75 -2.48
C PHE A 116 7.24 5.38 -2.66
N ILE A 117 7.20 4.81 -3.87
CA ILE A 117 7.89 3.54 -4.17
C ILE A 117 9.41 3.68 -3.98
N GLY A 118 9.99 4.80 -4.42
CA GLY A 118 11.40 5.11 -4.19
C GLY A 118 11.77 5.14 -2.70
N ALA A 119 10.94 5.77 -1.87
CA ALA A 119 11.11 5.81 -0.42
C ALA A 119 11.05 4.41 0.21
N LEU A 120 10.08 3.58 -0.20
CA LEU A 120 9.94 2.21 0.30
C LEU A 120 11.17 1.35 -0.03
N ARG A 121 11.68 1.46 -1.26
CA ARG A 121 12.92 0.78 -1.69
C ARG A 121 14.15 1.30 -0.96
N ASN A 122 14.24 2.61 -0.72
CA ASN A 122 15.36 3.20 0.02
C ASN A 122 15.37 2.76 1.49
N ALA A 123 14.21 2.50 2.08
CA ALA A 123 14.08 1.91 3.41
C ALA A 123 14.30 0.38 3.43
N GLY A 124 14.50 -0.25 2.26
CA GLY A 124 14.80 -1.69 2.16
C GLY A 124 13.58 -2.60 2.20
N TYR A 125 12.35 -2.07 2.12
CA TYR A 125 11.13 -2.90 2.15
C TYR A 125 10.92 -3.73 0.88
N PHE A 126 11.39 -3.22 -0.26
CA PHE A 126 11.25 -3.89 -1.56
C PHE A 126 12.55 -3.81 -2.35
N PRO A 127 12.84 -4.79 -3.22
CA PRO A 127 14.00 -4.73 -4.08
C PRO A 127 13.93 -3.51 -5.00
N ARG A 128 15.09 -2.89 -5.23
CA ARG A 128 15.27 -1.96 -6.34
C ARG A 128 15.20 -2.80 -7.61
N GLY A 129 14.24 -2.52 -8.49
CA GLY A 129 14.13 -3.22 -9.77
C GLY A 129 15.50 -3.25 -10.46
N ARG A 130 15.88 -4.39 -11.01
CA ARG A 130 17.16 -4.53 -11.70
C ARG A 130 17.19 -3.50 -12.84
N ARG A 131 18.16 -2.59 -12.78
CA ARG A 131 18.48 -1.68 -13.90
C ARG A 131 18.95 -2.48 -15.10
#